data_AF-A1C8W6-F1
#
_entry.id   AF-A1C8W6-F1
#
_cell.length_a   1.000
_cell.length_b   1.000
_cell.length_c   1.000
_cell.angle_alpha   90.00
_cell.angle_beta   90.00
_cell.angle_gamma   90.00
#
_symmetry.space_group_name_H-M   'P 1'
#
loop_
_entity.id
_entity.type
_entity.pdbx_description
1 polymer ?
#
loop_
_entity_poly.entity_id
_entity_poly.type
_entity_poly.pdbx_seq_one_letter_code
_entity_poly.pdbx_strand_id
1 'polypeptide(L)'
;MDIDCDGANNSAGGCANDPSGQGQTAFMDTVSQYGISDLDANIHPYVVFGNSGSSPSFDPQQYGMEPLSVMAVVCNNQLFYGVWGDTNGGIATGEASISLAKLCFPNDGITGDNGHGEHNVLYIGFVGQDAVPGANAAWQAGDTNTFEGSIKELGDRLVARLSG
;
A
#
# COMPACT_ATOMS: atom_id res chain seq x y z
N MET A 1 -6.01 4.08 -10.24
CA MET A 1 -5.03 4.04 -9.15
C MET A 1 -4.77 5.48 -8.75
N ASP A 2 -5.51 5.93 -7.76
CA ASP A 2 -5.29 7.23 -7.13
C ASP A 2 -4.07 7.14 -6.21
N ILE A 3 -3.49 8.28 -5.87
CA ILE A 3 -2.22 8.35 -5.15
C ILE A 3 -2.47 8.79 -3.72
N ASP A 4 -2.02 7.95 -2.80
CA ASP A 4 -1.93 8.26 -1.38
C ASP A 4 -0.49 8.64 -1.05
N CYS A 5 -0.32 9.79 -0.38
CA CYS A 5 0.96 10.25 0.11
C CYS A 5 0.99 10.31 1.65
N ASP A 6 0.05 9.66 2.32
CA ASP A 6 -0.07 9.71 3.77
C ASP A 6 1.14 9.06 4.47
N GLY A 7 1.40 9.51 5.70
CA GLY A 7 2.47 9.00 6.54
C GLY A 7 3.74 9.86 6.56
N ALA A 8 4.88 9.20 6.71
CA ALA A 8 6.17 9.85 6.84
C ALA A 8 6.59 10.51 5.52
N ASN A 9 7.16 11.72 5.61
CA ASN A 9 7.63 12.50 4.46
C ASN A 9 6.55 12.77 3.39
N ASN A 10 5.29 12.94 3.81
CA ASN A 10 4.12 13.14 2.94
C ASN A 10 4.18 14.30 1.94
N SER A 11 5.12 15.25 2.10
CA SER A 11 5.33 16.37 1.16
C SER A 11 6.63 16.26 0.35
N ALA A 12 7.33 15.12 0.43
CA ALA A 12 8.59 14.91 -0.26
C ALA A 12 8.40 14.39 -1.69
N GLY A 13 9.38 14.66 -2.55
CA GLY A 13 9.47 14.05 -3.86
C GLY A 13 8.22 14.24 -4.71
N GLY A 14 7.64 13.14 -5.18
CA GLY A 14 6.46 13.18 -6.04
C GLY A 14 5.18 13.56 -5.30
N CYS A 15 5.19 13.60 -3.98
CA CYS A 15 4.04 14.01 -3.15
C CYS A 15 4.03 15.52 -2.85
N ALA A 16 5.01 16.28 -3.33
CA ALA A 16 5.11 17.72 -3.03
C ALA A 16 3.90 18.56 -3.50
N ASN A 17 3.09 18.04 -4.43
CA ASN A 17 1.88 18.67 -4.93
C ASN A 17 0.57 18.00 -4.47
N ASP A 18 0.62 17.06 -3.52
CA ASP A 18 -0.61 16.46 -2.97
C ASP A 18 -1.33 17.47 -2.06
N PRO A 19 -2.58 17.87 -2.37
CA PRO A 19 -3.37 18.77 -1.52
C PRO A 19 -4.05 18.07 -0.33
N SER A 20 -4.13 16.73 -0.35
CA SER A 20 -4.88 15.90 0.61
C SER A 20 -4.01 15.13 1.60
N GLY A 21 -2.71 15.00 1.32
CA GLY A 21 -1.79 14.17 2.11
C GLY A 21 -1.77 14.51 3.61
N GLN A 22 -1.87 13.48 4.43
CA GLN A 22 -1.83 13.54 5.89
C GLN A 22 -0.49 13.03 6.42
N GLY A 23 -0.08 13.52 7.59
CA GLY A 23 1.21 13.14 8.19
C GLY A 23 1.22 11.77 8.87
N GLN A 24 0.16 10.96 8.68
CA GLN A 24 0.01 9.67 9.33
C GLN A 24 -0.80 8.70 8.45
N THR A 25 -0.43 7.42 8.45
CA THR A 25 -1.28 6.34 7.90
C THR A 25 -2.16 5.73 8.99
N ALA A 26 -3.19 4.96 8.60
CA ALA A 26 -4.05 4.24 9.54
C ALA A 26 -3.30 3.32 10.52
N PHE A 27 -2.10 2.85 10.16
CA PHE A 27 -1.34 1.87 10.94
C PHE A 27 -0.02 2.41 11.52
N MET A 28 0.12 3.74 11.64
CA MET A 28 1.29 4.41 12.25
C MET A 28 1.72 3.74 13.58
N ASP A 29 0.79 3.54 14.51
CA ASP A 29 1.10 2.94 15.81
C ASP A 29 1.61 1.50 15.69
N THR A 30 1.10 0.74 14.72
CA THR A 30 1.49 -0.65 14.51
C THR A 30 2.84 -0.75 13.82
N VAL A 31 3.12 0.08 12.81
CA VAL A 31 4.40 0.06 12.11
C VAL A 31 5.54 0.62 12.98
N SER A 32 5.21 1.46 13.97
CA SER A 32 6.17 2.03 14.93
C SER A 32 7.02 1.00 15.67
N GLN A 33 6.45 -0.18 15.93
CA GLN A 33 7.15 -1.28 16.60
C GLN A 33 8.30 -1.86 15.76
N TYR A 34 8.35 -1.58 14.45
CA TYR A 34 9.38 -2.03 13.52
C TYR A 34 10.49 -1.00 13.26
N GLY A 35 10.48 0.11 14.01
CA GLY A 35 11.59 1.09 14.01
C GLY A 35 11.50 2.18 12.95
N ILE A 36 10.32 2.42 12.40
CA ILE A 36 9.99 3.61 11.60
C ILE A 36 8.86 4.39 12.27
N SER A 37 8.79 5.71 12.13
CA SER A 37 7.70 6.49 12.76
C SER A 37 6.35 6.23 12.09
N ASP A 38 6.37 5.98 10.79
CA ASP A 38 5.22 5.60 9.96
C ASP A 38 5.75 5.02 8.64
N LEU A 39 4.86 4.48 7.81
CA LEU A 39 5.13 4.20 6.40
C LEU A 39 5.46 5.52 5.69
N ASP A 40 6.48 5.49 4.84
CA ASP A 40 6.82 6.58 3.92
C ASP A 40 6.31 6.21 2.52
N ALA A 41 5.34 6.96 1.98
CA ALA A 41 4.74 6.70 0.68
C ALA A 41 5.73 6.65 -0.49
N ASN A 42 6.87 7.36 -0.38
CA ASN A 42 7.92 7.37 -1.39
C ASN A 42 8.80 6.12 -1.35
N ILE A 43 8.74 5.35 -0.26
CA ILE A 43 9.57 4.16 -0.05
C ILE A 43 8.73 2.89 0.01
N HIS A 44 7.61 2.89 0.73
CA HIS A 44 6.85 1.69 1.06
C HIS A 44 5.66 1.54 0.11
N PRO A 45 5.64 0.52 -0.76
CA PRO A 45 4.43 0.12 -1.46
C PRO A 45 3.34 -0.28 -0.47
N TYR A 46 2.26 0.49 -0.45
CA TYR A 46 1.07 0.13 0.30
C TYR A 46 -0.20 0.46 -0.48
N VAL A 47 -1.28 -0.20 -0.10
CA VAL A 47 -2.62 -0.03 -0.66
C VAL A 47 -3.51 0.57 0.42
N VAL A 48 -4.35 1.51 0.02
CA VAL A 48 -5.45 2.03 0.84
C VAL A 48 -6.63 1.07 0.66
N PHE A 49 -6.96 0.32 1.71
CA PHE A 49 -7.98 -0.71 1.64
C PHE A 49 -8.95 -0.62 2.81
N GLY A 50 -10.24 -0.77 2.51
CA GLY A 50 -11.29 -0.40 3.45
C GLY A 50 -11.53 1.10 3.50
N ASN A 51 -12.60 1.46 4.19
CA ASN A 51 -12.96 2.85 4.40
C ASN A 51 -13.79 3.04 5.67
N SER A 52 -13.58 4.18 6.33
CA SER A 52 -14.26 4.54 7.57
C SER A 52 -14.76 5.98 7.53
N GLY A 53 -15.75 6.33 8.37
CA GLY A 53 -16.28 7.69 8.45
C GLY A 53 -17.28 8.09 7.34
N SER A 54 -17.54 7.21 6.37
CA SER A 54 -18.47 7.44 5.25
C SER A 54 -19.38 6.23 4.99
N SER A 55 -20.44 6.39 4.17
CA SER A 55 -21.35 5.30 3.77
C SER A 55 -21.42 5.17 2.24
N PRO A 56 -21.22 3.97 1.67
CA PRO A 56 -20.98 2.69 2.35
C PRO A 56 -19.62 2.64 3.07
N SER A 57 -19.48 1.75 4.05
CA SER A 57 -18.20 1.47 4.75
C SER A 57 -17.81 0.01 4.60
N PHE A 58 -16.51 -0.25 4.56
CA PHE A 58 -15.93 -1.58 4.47
C PHE A 58 -14.74 -1.69 5.42
N ASP A 59 -14.83 -2.63 6.37
CA ASP A 59 -13.76 -2.94 7.32
C ASP A 59 -13.15 -4.31 6.98
N PRO A 60 -11.94 -4.36 6.41
CA PRO A 60 -11.28 -5.61 6.03
C PRO A 60 -11.07 -6.57 7.21
N GLN A 61 -10.95 -6.08 8.44
CA GLN A 61 -10.77 -6.93 9.63
C GLN A 61 -11.98 -7.80 9.91
N GLN A 62 -13.19 -7.36 9.54
CA GLN A 62 -14.41 -8.18 9.68
C GLN A 62 -14.38 -9.44 8.81
N TYR A 63 -13.50 -9.46 7.81
CA TYR A 63 -13.30 -10.59 6.89
C TYR A 63 -11.98 -11.33 7.15
N GLY A 64 -11.29 -11.03 8.26
CA GLY A 64 -10.07 -11.72 8.69
C GLY A 64 -8.78 -11.19 8.07
N MET A 65 -8.80 -10.02 7.45
CA MET A 65 -7.58 -9.35 7.02
C MET A 65 -6.93 -8.62 8.20
N GLU A 66 -5.62 -8.75 8.33
CA GLU A 66 -4.87 -8.14 9.44
C GLU A 66 -4.19 -6.85 8.97
N PRO A 67 -4.07 -5.80 9.79
CA PRO A 67 -3.25 -4.62 9.48
C PRO A 67 -1.86 -4.99 8.97
N LEU A 68 -1.36 -4.29 7.95
CA LEU A 68 -0.07 -4.57 7.30
C LEU A 68 0.03 -5.92 6.58
N SER A 69 -1.09 -6.65 6.39
CA SER A 69 -1.09 -7.85 5.54
C SER A 69 -0.58 -7.53 4.15
N VAL A 70 0.23 -8.43 3.59
CA VAL A 70 0.66 -8.33 2.19
C VAL A 70 -0.57 -8.33 1.28
N MET A 71 -0.50 -7.52 0.22
CA MET A 71 -1.45 -7.48 -0.87
C MET A 71 -0.70 -7.70 -2.19
N ALA A 72 -1.28 -8.51 -3.07
CA ALA A 72 -0.80 -8.65 -4.45
C ALA A 72 -1.47 -7.59 -5.33
N VAL A 73 -0.69 -6.92 -6.16
CA VAL A 73 -1.16 -5.89 -7.07
C VAL A 73 -0.72 -6.24 -8.49
N VAL A 74 -1.70 -6.45 -9.36
CA VAL A 74 -1.48 -6.74 -10.78
C VAL A 74 -1.79 -5.49 -11.57
N CYS A 75 -0.78 -4.95 -12.24
CA CYS A 75 -0.84 -3.72 -13.01
C CYS A 75 0.18 -3.81 -14.15
N ASN A 76 -0.12 -3.19 -15.29
CA ASN A 76 0.81 -3.16 -16.44
C ASN A 76 1.39 -4.55 -16.82
N ASN A 77 0.55 -5.60 -16.75
CA ASN A 77 0.92 -7.00 -17.00
C ASN A 77 2.03 -7.56 -16.08
N GLN A 78 2.26 -6.93 -14.93
CA GLN A 78 3.22 -7.33 -13.91
C GLN A 78 2.51 -7.57 -12.57
N LEU A 79 3.17 -8.32 -11.69
CA LEU A 79 2.73 -8.58 -10.32
C LEU A 79 3.75 -7.95 -9.37
N PHE A 80 3.26 -7.11 -8.47
CA PHE A 80 4.01 -6.48 -7.39
C PHE A 80 3.34 -6.75 -6.05
N TYR A 81 4.09 -6.52 -4.98
CA TYR A 81 3.57 -6.63 -3.62
C TYR A 81 3.62 -5.30 -2.87
N GLY A 82 2.60 -5.07 -2.07
CA GLY A 82 2.58 -4.02 -1.06
C GLY A 82 1.95 -4.56 0.22
N VAL A 83 1.74 -3.68 1.20
CA VAL A 83 0.97 -4.00 2.40
C VAL A 83 -0.34 -3.24 2.40
N TRP A 84 -1.35 -3.74 3.11
CA TRP A 84 -2.47 -2.90 3.53
C TRP A 84 -1.94 -1.87 4.54
N GLY A 85 -1.70 -0.66 4.07
CA GLY A 85 -1.03 0.40 4.83
C GLY A 85 -1.97 1.47 5.34
N ASP A 86 -3.09 1.71 4.65
CA ASP A 86 -4.03 2.77 5.03
C ASP A 86 -5.50 2.41 4.79
N THR A 87 -6.40 3.28 5.27
CA THR A 87 -7.85 3.19 5.16
C THR A 87 -8.44 4.53 4.70
N ASN A 88 -9.28 4.50 3.67
CA ASN A 88 -9.83 5.73 3.10
C ASN A 88 -10.88 6.38 4.04
N GLY A 89 -10.88 7.70 4.18
CA GLY A 89 -11.90 8.45 4.96
C GLY A 89 -13.23 8.72 4.22
N GLY A 90 -13.23 8.50 2.90
CA GLY A 90 -14.36 8.66 1.99
C GLY A 90 -15.00 7.32 1.60
N ILE A 91 -15.50 7.25 0.36
CA ILE A 91 -16.12 6.05 -0.23
C ILE A 91 -15.31 5.48 -1.40
N ALA A 92 -14.17 6.10 -1.71
CA ALA A 92 -13.34 5.72 -2.84
C ALA A 92 -12.50 4.47 -2.52
N THR A 93 -12.08 3.77 -3.56
CA THR A 93 -11.19 2.60 -3.49
C THR A 93 -10.24 2.63 -4.66
N GLY A 94 -9.17 1.84 -4.60
CA GLY A 94 -8.16 1.77 -5.67
C GLY A 94 -7.09 2.86 -5.54
N GLU A 95 -6.87 3.34 -4.34
CA GLU A 95 -5.82 4.28 -3.99
C GLU A 95 -4.59 3.51 -3.44
N ALA A 96 -3.39 3.99 -3.74
CA ALA A 96 -2.14 3.34 -3.40
C ALA A 96 -1.01 4.34 -3.20
N SER A 97 0.03 3.94 -2.47
CA SER A 97 1.19 4.80 -2.25
C SER A 97 1.87 5.18 -3.56
N ILE A 98 2.46 6.38 -3.59
CA ILE A 98 3.16 6.86 -4.79
C ILE A 98 4.29 5.92 -5.25
N SER A 99 4.94 5.22 -4.32
CA SER A 99 5.97 4.22 -4.65
C SER A 99 5.40 3.02 -5.37
N LEU A 100 4.24 2.49 -4.93
CA LEU A 100 3.55 1.39 -5.62
C LEU A 100 3.05 1.83 -7.00
N ALA A 101 2.49 3.03 -7.12
CA ALA A 101 2.04 3.56 -8.40
C ALA A 101 3.19 3.74 -9.40
N LYS A 102 4.36 4.21 -8.95
CA LYS A 102 5.56 4.30 -9.79
C LYS A 102 6.16 2.95 -10.16
N LEU A 103 6.01 1.91 -9.34
CA LEU A 103 6.35 0.53 -9.72
C LEU A 103 5.46 0.05 -10.87
N CYS A 104 4.15 0.27 -10.77
CA CYS A 104 3.18 -0.12 -11.78
C CYS A 104 3.34 0.63 -13.10
N PHE A 105 3.48 1.96 -13.02
CA PHE A 105 3.38 2.87 -14.16
C PHE A 105 4.51 3.90 -14.16
N PRO A 106 5.77 3.48 -14.34
CA PRO A 106 6.94 4.36 -14.22
C PRO A 106 6.97 5.50 -15.27
N ASN A 107 6.18 5.39 -16.35
CA ASN A 107 6.17 6.34 -17.46
C ASN A 107 4.95 7.28 -17.46
N ASP A 108 4.04 7.15 -16.49
CA ASP A 108 2.77 7.89 -16.45
C ASP A 108 2.91 9.28 -15.80
N GLY A 109 4.13 9.66 -15.41
CA GLY A 109 4.38 10.94 -14.74
C GLY A 109 3.68 11.04 -13.39
N ILE A 110 3.66 9.94 -12.64
CA ILE A 110 2.95 9.83 -11.36
C ILE A 110 3.43 10.89 -10.35
N THR A 111 2.49 11.64 -9.78
CA THR A 111 2.67 12.61 -8.68
C THR A 111 1.51 12.49 -7.69
N GLY A 112 1.59 13.18 -6.55
CA GLY A 112 0.50 13.22 -5.56
C GLY A 112 -0.84 13.68 -6.14
N ASP A 113 -0.81 14.54 -7.16
CA ASP A 113 -2.00 15.03 -7.88
C ASP A 113 -2.15 14.42 -9.30
N ASN A 114 -1.46 13.32 -9.59
CA ASN A 114 -1.54 12.64 -10.89
C ASN A 114 -1.36 11.12 -10.74
N GLY A 115 -2.48 10.40 -10.68
CA GLY A 115 -2.54 8.94 -10.64
C GLY A 115 -2.71 8.29 -12.02
N HIS A 116 -3.02 6.99 -12.02
CA HIS A 116 -3.31 6.23 -13.23
C HIS A 116 -4.83 6.03 -13.40
N GLY A 117 -5.41 6.59 -14.46
CA GLY A 117 -6.87 6.64 -14.62
C GLY A 117 -7.54 5.38 -15.20
N GLU A 118 -6.80 4.46 -15.83
CA GLU A 118 -7.43 3.27 -16.42
C GLU A 118 -7.83 2.23 -15.34
N HIS A 119 -8.93 1.52 -15.61
CA HIS A 119 -9.43 0.46 -14.72
C HIS A 119 -8.76 -0.90 -15.01
N ASN A 120 -7.43 -0.91 -15.03
CA ASN A 120 -6.62 -2.07 -15.41
C ASN A 120 -5.75 -2.61 -14.26
N VAL A 121 -6.06 -2.22 -13.02
CA VAL A 121 -5.35 -2.65 -11.81
C VAL A 121 -6.22 -3.60 -11.00
N LEU A 122 -5.64 -4.73 -10.59
CA LEU A 122 -6.27 -5.69 -9.69
C LEU A 122 -5.51 -5.71 -8.35
N TYR A 123 -6.25 -5.62 -7.25
CA TYR A 123 -5.74 -5.75 -5.89
C TYR A 123 -6.29 -7.03 -5.26
N ILE A 124 -5.43 -7.82 -4.64
CA ILE A 124 -5.79 -9.05 -3.93
C ILE A 124 -5.25 -8.96 -2.51
N GLY A 125 -6.15 -8.84 -1.54
CA GLY A 125 -5.82 -8.91 -0.11
C GLY A 125 -5.79 -10.34 0.39
N PHE A 126 -4.80 -10.67 1.21
CA PHE A 126 -4.69 -11.98 1.86
C PHE A 126 -5.12 -11.89 3.32
N VAL A 127 -5.93 -12.86 3.75
CA VAL A 127 -6.45 -12.95 5.12
C VAL A 127 -5.56 -13.83 6.00
N GLY A 128 -5.64 -13.62 7.31
CA GLY A 128 -4.93 -14.40 8.33
C GLY A 128 -3.57 -13.82 8.71
N GLN A 129 -3.13 -14.17 9.92
CA GLN A 129 -1.86 -13.66 10.49
C GLN A 129 -0.62 -14.03 9.67
N ASP A 130 -0.66 -15.12 8.91
CA ASP A 130 0.44 -15.55 8.07
C ASP A 130 0.59 -14.74 6.78
N ALA A 131 -0.31 -13.79 6.53
CA ALA A 131 -0.19 -12.76 5.50
C ALA A 131 0.56 -11.51 5.98
N VAL A 132 0.79 -11.33 7.29
CA VAL A 132 1.53 -10.19 7.84
C VAL A 132 3.04 -10.49 7.78
N PRO A 133 3.88 -9.64 7.15
CA PRO A 133 5.31 -9.90 7.06
C PRO A 133 6.03 -9.79 8.41
N GLY A 134 5.45 -9.02 9.35
CA GLY A 134 6.02 -8.78 10.67
C GLY A 134 7.44 -8.23 10.59
N ALA A 135 8.30 -8.62 11.52
CA ALA A 135 9.69 -8.16 11.57
C ALA A 135 10.57 -8.62 10.37
N ASN A 136 10.06 -9.47 9.48
CA ASN A 136 10.82 -9.94 8.32
C ASN A 136 10.83 -8.94 7.15
N ALA A 137 9.86 -8.00 7.11
CA ALA A 137 9.89 -6.92 6.13
C ALA A 137 11.02 -5.93 6.43
N ALA A 138 11.61 -5.37 5.37
CA ALA A 138 12.64 -4.35 5.47
C ALA A 138 12.02 -2.95 5.73
N TRP A 139 11.33 -2.78 6.85
CA TRP A 139 10.65 -1.51 7.21
C TRP A 139 11.55 -0.28 7.21
N GLN A 140 12.87 -0.45 7.40
CA GLN A 140 13.85 0.63 7.37
C GLN A 140 14.56 0.74 6.01
N ALA A 141 13.97 0.21 4.95
CA ALA A 141 14.51 0.30 3.60
C ALA A 141 14.70 1.77 3.19
N GLY A 142 15.77 2.04 2.42
CA GLY A 142 16.02 3.36 1.86
C GLY A 142 15.34 3.60 0.51
N ASP A 143 14.74 2.57 -0.07
CA ASP A 143 14.14 2.61 -1.39
C ASP A 143 13.05 1.52 -1.58
N THR A 144 12.21 1.76 -2.59
CA THR A 144 11.05 0.94 -2.91
C THR A 144 11.38 -0.50 -3.29
N ASN A 145 12.44 -0.73 -4.07
CA ASN A 145 12.76 -2.08 -4.52
C ASN A 145 13.29 -2.93 -3.36
N THR A 146 14.03 -2.32 -2.43
CA THR A 146 14.51 -2.98 -1.22
C THR A 146 13.33 -3.42 -0.33
N PHE A 147 12.33 -2.56 -0.12
CA PHE A 147 11.15 -2.95 0.65
C PHE A 147 10.31 -4.01 -0.07
N GLU A 148 9.94 -3.78 -1.33
CA GLU A 148 9.10 -4.71 -2.11
C GLU A 148 9.74 -6.10 -2.19
N GLY A 149 11.04 -6.15 -2.47
CA GLY A 149 11.80 -7.39 -2.51
C GLY A 149 11.81 -8.14 -1.17
N SER A 150 11.72 -7.44 -0.03
CA SER A 150 11.70 -8.06 1.30
C SER A 150 10.40 -8.80 1.61
N ILE A 151 9.28 -8.39 1.00
CA ILE A 151 7.97 -9.04 1.18
C ILE A 151 7.61 -9.99 0.04
N LYS A 152 8.43 -10.03 -1.02
CA LYS A 152 8.18 -10.83 -2.22
C LYS A 152 8.03 -12.31 -1.95
N GLU A 153 8.91 -12.93 -1.14
CA GLU A 153 8.82 -14.37 -0.86
C GLU A 153 7.49 -14.73 -0.18
N LEU A 154 7.04 -13.88 0.76
CA LEU A 154 5.74 -14.02 1.41
C LEU A 154 4.60 -13.86 0.39
N GLY A 155 4.64 -12.82 -0.44
CA GLY A 155 3.66 -12.57 -1.47
C GLY A 155 3.54 -13.70 -2.50
N ASP A 156 4.67 -14.21 -3.00
CA ASP A 156 4.73 -15.32 -3.96
C ASP A 156 4.10 -16.59 -3.34
N ARG A 157 4.40 -16.87 -2.06
CA ARG A 157 3.81 -17.98 -1.32
C ARG A 157 2.29 -17.84 -1.16
N LEU A 158 1.78 -16.64 -0.90
CA LEU A 158 0.35 -16.37 -0.76
C LEU A 158 -0.38 -16.51 -2.10
N VAL A 159 0.17 -15.95 -3.18
CA VAL A 159 -0.37 -16.07 -4.54
C VAL A 159 -0.43 -17.52 -5.00
N ALA A 160 0.59 -18.33 -4.69
CA ALA A 160 0.61 -19.74 -5.06
C ALA A 160 -0.60 -20.53 -4.51
N ARG A 161 -1.19 -20.10 -3.39
CA ARG A 161 -2.39 -20.72 -2.80
C ARG A 161 -3.66 -20.48 -3.62
N LEU A 162 -3.69 -19.45 -4.47
CA LEU A 162 -4.84 -19.14 -5.33
C LEU A 162 -4.97 -20.11 -6.51
N SER A 163 -3.89 -20.84 -6.83
CA SER A 163 -3.86 -21.83 -7.93
C SER A 163 -4.22 -23.24 -7.46
N GLY A 164 -4.59 -23.41 -6.19
CA GLY A 164 -4.89 -24.68 -5.54
C GLY A 164 -6.36 -25.04 -5.53
#